data_AF-A0A2G8RNG9-F1
#
_entry.id   AF-A0A2G8RNG9-F1
#
_cell.length_a   1.000
_cell.length_b   1.000
_cell.length_c   1.000
_cell.angle_alpha   90.00
_cell.angle_beta   90.00
_cell.angle_gamma   90.00
#
_symmetry.space_group_name_H-M   'P 1'
#
loop_
_entity.id
_entity.type
_entity.pdbx_description
1 polymer ?
#
loop_
_entity_poly.entity_id
_entity_poly.type
_entity_poly.pdbx_seq_one_letter_code
_entity_poly.pdbx_strand_id
1 'polypeptide(L)'
;MSRSDKVFFRAGYVISLDAWERYLSDGHGIRLDADDIADCEESPDEGDDEEEEQEGGKPMSEEEKQLLAKQQSTFDRVSDYRGNFRGLYREASPEVRTRLVLPHTFTRIIKDGDLGTYHQANLFIPTSWSGPSMRKNGPGDVDRQRIQAFIEEANGLIKDLERREAAGFKFQEPDFKFERFPDWAIFRPLLSDKELSNLIHAGPDSMRLWGISPREFLHPYMS
;
A
#
# COMPACT_ATOMS: atom_id res chain seq x y z
N MET A 1 -35.01 5.12 -7.45
CA MET A 1 -34.19 6.28 -7.87
C MET A 1 -32.80 5.78 -8.22
N SER A 2 -32.46 5.74 -9.51
CA SER A 2 -31.17 5.24 -10.02
C SER A 2 -30.07 6.26 -9.74
N ARG A 3 -29.22 5.99 -8.74
CA ARG A 3 -27.91 6.65 -8.64
C ARG A 3 -27.06 6.03 -9.74
N SER A 4 -26.66 6.81 -10.73
CA SER A 4 -25.61 6.41 -11.65
C SER A 4 -24.42 5.94 -10.81
N ASP A 5 -24.07 4.65 -10.88
CA ASP A 5 -22.85 4.09 -10.29
C ASP A 5 -21.65 4.73 -11.00
N LYS A 6 -21.32 5.96 -10.61
CA LYS A 6 -20.10 6.61 -11.05
C LYS A 6 -18.98 5.85 -10.37
N VAL A 7 -18.32 4.97 -11.13
CA VAL A 7 -17.07 4.34 -10.70
C VAL A 7 -16.07 5.46 -10.43
N PHE A 8 -15.75 5.65 -9.16
CA PHE A 8 -14.74 6.60 -8.73
C PHE A 8 -13.37 5.94 -8.79
N PHE A 9 -12.36 6.73 -9.16
CA PHE A 9 -11.00 6.25 -9.29
C PHE A 9 -10.07 7.03 -8.36
N ARG A 10 -9.11 6.33 -7.78
CA ARG A 10 -7.98 6.94 -7.10
C ARG A 10 -6.76 6.86 -7.99
N ALA A 11 -6.04 7.97 -8.06
CA ALA A 11 -4.77 8.07 -8.76
C ALA A 11 -3.63 8.21 -7.74
N GLY A 12 -2.46 7.72 -8.12
CA GLY A 12 -1.32 7.64 -7.23
C GLY A 12 -0.18 6.87 -7.84
N TYR A 13 0.76 6.46 -7.00
CA TYR A 13 1.96 5.77 -7.43
C TYR A 13 2.02 4.38 -6.82
N VAL A 14 2.19 3.37 -7.68
CA VAL A 14 2.57 2.03 -7.28
C VAL A 14 4.07 2.05 -7.03
N ILE A 15 4.47 1.57 -5.87
CA ILE A 15 5.88 1.43 -5.51
C ILE A 15 6.33 0.05 -5.96
N SER A 16 7.46 -0.06 -6.65
CA SER A 16 8.01 -1.37 -7.00
C SER A 16 8.46 -2.12 -5.75
N LEU A 17 8.28 -3.45 -5.77
CA LEU A 17 8.71 -4.30 -4.65
C LEU A 17 10.23 -4.24 -4.45
N ASP A 18 11.00 -4.07 -5.52
CA ASP A 18 12.46 -3.95 -5.46
C ASP A 18 12.88 -2.63 -4.79
N ALA A 19 12.15 -1.54 -5.00
CA ALA A 19 12.40 -0.28 -4.30
C ALA A 19 12.10 -0.39 -2.81
N TRP A 20 11.03 -1.10 -2.44
CA TRP A 20 10.74 -1.43 -1.03
C TRP A 20 11.82 -2.28 -0.39
N GLU A 21 12.25 -3.32 -1.09
CA GLU A 21 13.30 -4.23 -0.65
C GLU A 21 14.58 -3.45 -0.36
N ARG A 22 15.05 -2.66 -1.32
CA ARG A 22 16.21 -1.78 -1.16
C ARG A 22 16.04 -0.79 -0.01
N TYR A 23 14.87 -0.15 0.09
CA TYR A 23 14.61 0.82 1.15
C TYR A 23 14.67 0.19 2.56
N LEU A 24 14.08 -0.99 2.76
CA LEU A 24 14.06 -1.67 4.05
C LEU A 24 15.39 -2.35 4.38
N SER A 25 15.96 -3.11 3.44
CA SER A 25 17.19 -3.86 3.65
C SER A 25 18.42 -2.96 3.69
N ASP A 26 18.72 -2.25 2.60
CA ASP A 26 19.92 -1.43 2.49
C ASP A 26 19.78 -0.12 3.30
N GLY A 27 18.57 0.45 3.34
CA GLY A 27 18.29 1.68 4.07
C GLY A 27 18.23 1.48 5.58
N HIS A 28 17.39 0.55 6.04
CA HIS A 28 17.13 0.35 7.48
C HIS A 28 17.86 -0.85 8.09
N GLY A 29 18.53 -1.68 7.28
CA GLY A 29 19.22 -2.88 7.78
C GLY A 29 18.26 -4.00 8.20
N ILE A 30 17.00 -3.94 7.77
CA ILE A 30 15.98 -4.94 8.10
C ILE A 30 16.22 -6.17 7.25
N ARG A 31 16.37 -7.34 7.89
CA ARG A 31 16.47 -8.61 7.17
C ARG A 31 15.08 -9.03 6.74
N LEU A 32 14.94 -9.27 5.44
CA LEU A 32 13.72 -9.76 4.83
C LEU A 32 13.88 -11.26 4.63
N ASP A 33 13.96 -12.00 5.73
CA ASP A 33 13.97 -13.46 5.70
C ASP A 33 12.51 -13.93 5.72
N ALA A 34 12.16 -14.86 4.83
CA ALA A 34 10.77 -15.34 4.63
C ALA A 34 10.18 -16.12 5.84
N ASP A 35 10.95 -16.29 6.92
CA ASP A 35 10.59 -17.09 8.09
C ASP A 35 10.35 -16.26 9.37
N ASP A 36 10.65 -14.96 9.36
CA ASP A 36 10.40 -14.08 10.51
C ASP A 36 9.01 -13.47 10.41
N ILE A 37 7.99 -14.27 10.72
CA ILE A 37 6.66 -13.77 11.10
C ILE A 37 6.85 -12.96 12.39
N ALA A 38 7.21 -11.70 12.25
CA ALA A 38 7.18 -10.76 13.36
C ALA A 38 5.73 -10.72 13.85
N ASP A 39 5.51 -11.06 15.12
CA ASP A 39 4.28 -10.93 15.90
C ASP A 39 3.66 -9.53 15.72
N CYS A 40 3.01 -9.31 14.58
CA CYS A 40 2.03 -8.27 14.41
C CYS A 40 0.76 -8.88 14.95
N GLU A 41 0.44 -8.57 16.21
CA GLU A 41 -0.89 -8.76 16.77
C GLU A 41 -1.92 -8.01 15.91
N GLU A 42 -2.32 -8.62 14.80
CA GLU A 42 -3.58 -8.42 14.13
C GLU A 42 -4.50 -9.42 14.85
N SER A 43 -5.29 -8.94 15.81
CA SER A 43 -6.30 -9.75 16.49
C SER A 43 -7.16 -10.47 15.45
N PRO A 44 -7.18 -11.81 15.40
CA PRO A 44 -8.17 -12.50 14.60
C PRO A 44 -9.52 -12.30 15.30
N ASP A 45 -10.45 -11.64 14.62
CA ASP A 45 -11.87 -11.76 14.94
C ASP A 45 -12.26 -13.21 14.60
N GLU A 46 -12.37 -14.05 15.62
CA GLU A 46 -12.85 -15.44 15.53
C GLU A 46 -14.33 -15.44 15.11
N GLY A 47 -14.55 -15.32 13.80
CA GLY A 47 -15.79 -15.72 13.15
C GLY A 47 -15.71 -17.20 12.78
N ASP A 48 -16.20 -18.04 13.69
CA ASP A 48 -16.51 -19.45 13.51
C ASP A 48 -17.45 -19.64 12.30
N ASP A 49 -16.98 -20.27 11.23
CA ASP A 49 -17.82 -20.79 10.15
C ASP A 49 -17.15 -22.05 9.54
N GLU A 50 -17.59 -23.18 10.11
CA GLU A 50 -17.63 -24.56 9.62
C GLU A 50 -16.94 -24.89 8.27
N GLU A 51 -15.90 -25.71 8.36
CA GLU A 51 -15.28 -26.42 7.23
C GLU A 51 -16.28 -27.41 6.60
N GLU A 52 -16.87 -27.05 5.45
CA GLU A 52 -17.43 -28.04 4.52
C GLU A 52 -16.29 -28.60 3.64
N GLU A 53 -15.87 -29.82 3.97
CA GLU A 53 -15.07 -30.69 3.10
C GLU A 53 -15.77 -30.88 1.75
N GLN A 54 -15.33 -30.16 0.71
CA GLN A 54 -15.65 -30.51 -0.67
C GLN A 54 -14.55 -31.40 -1.25
N GLU A 55 -14.75 -32.71 -1.10
CA GLU A 55 -14.14 -33.73 -1.96
C GLU A 55 -14.53 -33.47 -3.42
N GLY A 56 -13.56 -33.07 -4.25
CA GLY A 56 -13.80 -32.90 -5.70
C GLY A 56 -12.72 -32.17 -6.49
N GLY A 57 -11.54 -31.92 -5.92
CA GLY A 57 -10.46 -31.21 -6.61
C GLY A 57 -9.88 -32.02 -7.76
N LYS A 58 -10.13 -31.60 -9.01
CA LYS A 58 -9.27 -32.00 -10.14
C LYS A 58 -7.80 -31.74 -9.74
N PRO A 59 -6.86 -32.64 -10.08
CA PRO A 59 -5.46 -32.38 -9.80
C PRO A 59 -5.06 -31.06 -10.47
N MET A 60 -4.71 -30.10 -9.64
CA MET A 60 -4.27 -28.77 -10.04
C MET A 60 -3.04 -28.91 -10.95
N SER A 61 -3.04 -28.23 -12.10
CA SER A 61 -1.94 -28.30 -13.05
C SER A 61 -0.65 -27.72 -12.43
N GLU A 62 0.50 -28.11 -12.95
CA GLU A 62 1.78 -27.56 -12.48
C GLU A 62 1.88 -26.05 -12.70
N GLU A 63 1.24 -25.54 -13.76
CA GLU A 63 1.12 -24.12 -14.08
C GLU A 63 0.27 -23.37 -13.04
N GLU A 64 -0.86 -23.96 -12.63
CA GLU A 64 -1.73 -23.41 -11.57
C GLU A 64 -1.02 -23.37 -10.21
N LYS A 65 -0.21 -24.38 -9.89
CA LYS A 65 0.61 -24.38 -8.67
C LYS A 65 1.68 -23.29 -8.70
N GLN A 66 2.38 -23.13 -9.82
CA GLN A 66 3.37 -22.06 -9.99
C GLN A 66 2.75 -20.67 -9.87
N LEU A 67 1.54 -20.49 -10.41
CA LEU A 67 0.77 -19.26 -10.23
C LEU A 67 0.45 -18.99 -8.76
N LEU A 68 -0.13 -19.96 -8.06
CA LEU A 68 -0.49 -19.78 -6.65
C LEU A 68 0.74 -19.48 -5.80
N ALA A 69 1.86 -20.17 -6.05
CA ALA A 69 3.13 -19.89 -5.38
C ALA A 69 3.61 -18.45 -5.64
N LYS A 70 3.50 -17.96 -6.88
CA LYS A 70 3.86 -16.57 -7.23
C LYS A 70 2.93 -15.54 -6.58
N GLN A 71 1.63 -15.83 -6.53
CA GLN A 71 0.65 -14.97 -5.85
C GLN A 71 0.94 -14.90 -4.34
N GLN A 72 1.14 -16.05 -3.70
CA GLN A 72 1.43 -16.15 -2.28
C GLN A 72 2.73 -15.42 -1.94
N SER A 73 3.81 -15.70 -2.66
CA SER A 73 5.09 -15.01 -2.46
C SER A 73 5.00 -13.49 -2.62
N THR A 74 4.16 -13.01 -3.56
CA THR A 74 3.94 -11.57 -3.70
C THR A 74 3.14 -10.99 -2.53
N PHE A 75 2.12 -11.72 -2.08
CA PHE A 75 1.30 -11.32 -0.94
C PHE A 75 2.13 -11.24 0.34
N ASP A 76 2.95 -12.26 0.61
CA ASP A 76 3.84 -12.33 1.78
C ASP A 76 4.79 -11.13 1.79
N ARG A 77 5.49 -10.87 0.67
CA ARG A 77 6.36 -9.69 0.55
C ARG A 77 5.63 -8.37 0.83
N VAL A 78 4.41 -8.21 0.31
CA VAL A 78 3.61 -7.00 0.56
C VAL A 78 3.22 -6.87 2.02
N SER A 79 2.85 -7.99 2.67
CA SER A 79 2.52 -8.04 4.10
C SER A 79 3.73 -7.64 4.95
N ASP A 80 4.90 -8.23 4.68
CA ASP A 80 6.14 -7.96 5.39
C ASP A 80 6.54 -6.50 5.24
N TYR A 81 6.47 -5.94 4.03
CA TYR A 81 6.79 -4.54 3.78
C TYR A 81 5.83 -3.61 4.51
N ARG A 82 4.53 -3.96 4.56
CA ARG A 82 3.52 -3.20 5.30
C ARG A 82 3.82 -3.22 6.80
N GLY A 83 4.12 -4.38 7.37
CA GLY A 83 4.45 -4.56 8.78
C GLY A 83 5.69 -3.76 9.17
N ASN A 84 6.79 -3.95 8.45
CA ASN A 84 8.06 -3.27 8.69
C ASN A 84 7.95 -1.75 8.54
N PHE A 85 7.31 -1.26 7.47
CA PHE A 85 7.12 0.18 7.30
C PHE A 85 6.25 0.78 8.38
N ARG A 86 5.24 0.05 8.86
CA ARG A 86 4.40 0.50 9.98
C ARG A 86 5.18 0.56 11.30
N GLY A 87 6.12 -0.37 11.52
CA GLY A 87 7.09 -0.31 12.62
C GLY A 87 7.89 1.00 12.57
N LEU A 88 8.53 1.27 11.43
CA LEU A 88 9.30 2.50 11.20
C LEU A 88 8.44 3.77 11.38
N TYR A 89 7.20 3.75 10.87
CA TYR A 89 6.24 4.83 11.07
C TYR A 89 5.97 5.08 12.55
N ARG A 90 5.74 4.04 13.35
CA ARG A 90 5.46 4.16 14.79
C ARG A 90 6.66 4.69 15.58
N GLU A 91 7.88 4.35 15.17
CA GLU A 91 9.12 4.88 15.76
C GLU A 91 9.39 6.35 15.40
N ALA A 92 8.82 6.84 14.30
CA ALA A 92 8.98 8.22 13.87
C ALA A 92 8.37 9.23 14.87
N SER A 93 8.85 10.47 14.84
CA SER A 93 8.30 11.53 15.68
C SER A 93 6.83 11.83 15.31
N PRO A 94 6.02 12.37 16.24
CA PRO A 94 4.64 12.74 15.94
C PRO A 94 4.51 13.67 14.72
N GLU A 95 5.46 14.59 14.53
CA GLU A 95 5.48 15.53 13.40
C GLU A 95 5.70 14.84 12.06
N VAL A 96 6.54 13.80 12.03
CA VAL A 96 6.78 13.00 10.81
C VAL A 96 5.57 12.11 10.53
N ARG A 97 5.02 11.46 11.56
CA ARG A 97 3.85 10.57 11.43
C ARG A 97 2.62 11.26 10.83
N THR A 98 2.43 12.55 11.07
CA THR A 98 1.29 13.30 10.53
C THR A 98 1.49 13.70 9.07
N ARG A 99 2.72 13.69 8.57
CA ARG A 99 3.07 14.02 7.18
C ARG A 99 3.35 12.78 6.32
N LEU A 100 3.68 11.67 6.96
CA LEU A 100 3.96 10.41 6.29
C LEU A 100 2.68 9.64 6.01
N VAL A 101 2.42 9.37 4.73
CA VAL A 101 1.29 8.54 4.28
C VAL A 101 1.69 7.08 4.37
N LEU A 102 0.89 6.25 5.06
CA LEU A 102 1.06 4.81 5.00
C LEU A 102 0.58 4.31 3.62
N PRO A 103 1.37 3.47 2.92
CA PRO A 103 0.94 2.91 1.66
C PRO A 103 -0.35 2.10 1.79
N HIS A 104 -1.24 2.29 0.83
CA HIS A 104 -2.43 1.46 0.66
C HIS A 104 -2.03 0.15 -0.03
N THR A 105 -2.85 -0.88 0.13
CA THR A 105 -2.72 -2.10 -0.68
C THR A 105 -3.81 -2.14 -1.74
N PHE A 106 -3.54 -2.84 -2.83
CA PHE A 106 -4.56 -3.16 -3.83
C PHE A 106 -4.21 -4.49 -4.49
N THR A 107 -5.22 -5.16 -5.02
CA THR A 107 -5.05 -6.40 -5.76
C THR A 107 -5.42 -6.17 -7.21
N ARG A 108 -4.47 -6.33 -8.13
CA ARG A 108 -4.74 -6.28 -9.58
C ARG A 108 -4.77 -7.66 -10.19
N ILE A 109 -5.60 -7.83 -11.21
CA ILE A 109 -5.62 -9.03 -12.03
C ILE A 109 -4.59 -8.84 -13.16
N ILE A 110 -3.56 -9.67 -13.17
CA ILE A 110 -2.55 -9.75 -14.23
C ILE A 110 -2.88 -10.91 -15.15
N LYS A 111 -2.77 -10.69 -16.46
CA LYS A 111 -2.79 -11.74 -17.47
C LYS A 111 -1.36 -11.98 -17.93
N ASP A 112 -0.83 -13.14 -17.60
CA ASP A 112 0.47 -13.64 -18.00
C ASP A 112 0.27 -14.64 -19.13
N GLY A 113 1.06 -14.52 -20.20
CA GLY A 113 0.87 -15.30 -21.42
C GLY A 113 1.04 -16.80 -21.19
N ASP A 114 2.05 -17.16 -20.40
CA ASP A 114 2.43 -18.56 -20.16
C ASP A 114 1.74 -19.12 -18.93
N LEU A 115 1.41 -18.26 -17.96
CA LEU A 115 0.88 -18.69 -16.67
C LEU A 115 -0.61 -18.39 -16.49
N GLY A 116 -1.30 -17.72 -17.41
CA GLY A 116 -2.72 -17.40 -17.27
C GLY A 116 -3.01 -16.18 -16.39
N THR A 117 -4.15 -16.16 -15.70
CA THR A 117 -4.61 -14.96 -14.97
C THR A 117 -4.35 -15.08 -13.46
N TYR A 118 -3.70 -14.09 -12.84
CA TYR A 118 -3.35 -14.13 -11.43
C TYR A 118 -3.54 -12.80 -10.71
N HIS A 119 -3.77 -12.86 -9.40
CA HIS A 119 -3.93 -11.69 -8.55
C HIS A 119 -2.57 -11.24 -8.01
N GLN A 120 -2.24 -9.96 -8.19
CA GLN A 120 -1.01 -9.38 -7.67
C GLN A 120 -1.34 -8.28 -6.65
N ALA A 121 -0.99 -8.52 -5.39
CA ALA A 121 -0.97 -7.50 -4.36
C ALA A 121 0.18 -6.52 -4.62
N ASN A 122 -0.03 -5.23 -4.36
CA ASN A 122 1.01 -4.21 -4.44
C ASN A 122 0.73 -3.05 -3.47
N LEU A 123 1.75 -2.24 -3.23
CA LEU A 123 1.68 -1.04 -2.40
C LEU A 123 1.47 0.21 -3.26
N PHE A 124 0.58 1.09 -2.79
CA PHE A 124 0.10 2.25 -3.53
C PHE A 124 0.07 3.49 -2.64
N ILE A 125 0.71 4.57 -3.08
CA ILE A 125 0.62 5.89 -2.46
C ILE A 125 -0.47 6.69 -3.15
N PRO A 126 -1.64 6.89 -2.50
CA PRO A 126 -2.69 7.70 -3.09
C PRO A 126 -2.28 9.17 -3.15
N THR A 127 -2.40 9.78 -4.32
CA THR A 127 -2.07 11.21 -4.48
C THR A 127 -3.24 12.05 -4.93
N SER A 128 -4.30 11.49 -5.51
CA SER A 128 -5.50 12.27 -5.79
C SER A 128 -6.73 11.41 -6.06
N TRP A 129 -7.88 12.08 -5.96
CA TRP A 129 -9.13 11.58 -6.50
C TRP A 129 -9.23 11.94 -7.97
N SER A 130 -9.75 11.01 -8.77
CA SER A 130 -9.87 11.19 -10.21
C SER A 130 -11.23 10.73 -10.71
N GLY A 131 -11.91 11.59 -11.46
CA GLY A 131 -13.05 11.16 -12.26
C GLY A 131 -12.62 10.23 -13.40
N PRO A 132 -13.57 9.53 -14.05
CA PRO A 132 -13.28 8.60 -15.14
C PRO A 132 -12.43 9.17 -16.28
N SER A 133 -12.51 10.47 -16.55
CA SER A 133 -11.74 11.19 -17.57
C SER A 133 -10.48 11.91 -17.06
N MET A 134 -10.33 12.07 -15.73
CA MET A 134 -9.19 12.77 -15.15
C MET A 134 -7.94 11.88 -15.11
N ARG A 135 -6.75 12.50 -15.18
CA ARG A 135 -5.44 11.83 -15.05
C ARG A 135 -5.15 10.71 -16.07
N LYS A 136 -5.91 10.64 -17.17
CA LYS A 136 -5.62 9.73 -18.30
C LYS A 136 -4.26 10.00 -18.95
N ASN A 137 -3.81 11.25 -18.93
CA ASN A 137 -2.54 11.67 -19.52
C ASN A 137 -1.40 11.70 -18.49
N GLY A 138 -1.55 11.04 -17.34
CA GLY A 138 -0.54 10.97 -16.29
C GLY A 138 -0.74 11.96 -15.12
N PRO A 139 0.28 12.09 -14.26
CA PRO A 139 0.19 12.86 -13.01
C PRO A 139 0.14 14.37 -13.25
N GLY A 140 -0.61 15.09 -12.40
CA GLY A 140 -0.54 16.54 -12.33
C GLY A 140 0.45 17.04 -11.27
N ASP A 141 0.55 18.36 -11.13
CA ASP A 141 1.49 18.98 -10.18
C ASP A 141 1.21 18.60 -8.72
N VAL A 142 -0.07 18.53 -8.33
CA VAL A 142 -0.48 18.07 -6.99
C VAL A 142 -0.04 16.63 -6.73
N ASP A 143 -0.09 15.76 -7.74
CA ASP A 143 0.34 14.37 -7.60
C ASP A 143 1.85 14.28 -7.40
N ARG A 144 2.61 15.08 -8.18
CA ARG A 144 4.07 15.20 -8.05
C ARG A 144 4.49 15.76 -6.69
N GLN A 145 3.78 16.77 -6.17
CA GLN A 145 4.06 17.34 -4.86
C GLN A 145 3.81 16.34 -3.73
N ARG A 146 2.71 15.58 -3.80
CA ARG A 146 2.36 14.61 -2.75
C ARG A 146 3.32 13.43 -2.70
N ILE A 147 3.71 12.88 -3.85
CA ILE A 147 4.69 11.80 -3.87
C ILE A 147 6.08 12.29 -3.45
N GLN A 148 6.47 13.51 -3.81
CA GLN A 148 7.70 14.12 -3.34
C GLN A 148 7.70 14.29 -1.82
N ALA A 149 6.61 14.77 -1.24
CA ALA A 149 6.46 14.87 0.22
C ALA A 149 6.55 13.48 0.90
N PHE A 150 5.91 12.46 0.32
CA PHE A 150 6.07 11.08 0.82
C PHE A 150 7.53 10.62 0.79
N ILE A 151 8.23 10.83 -0.32
CA ILE A 151 9.64 10.42 -0.48
C ILE A 151 10.53 11.14 0.53
N GLU A 152 10.33 12.44 0.74
CA GLU A 152 11.11 13.23 1.70
C GLU A 152 10.92 12.72 3.14
N GLU A 153 9.67 12.54 3.57
CA GLU A 153 9.37 12.07 4.92
C GLU A 153 9.80 10.60 5.13
N ALA A 154 9.59 9.72 4.13
CA ALA A 154 10.03 8.34 4.19
C ALA A 154 11.56 8.24 4.23
N ASN A 155 12.28 8.87 3.30
CA ASN A 155 13.75 8.86 3.31
C ASN A 155 14.31 9.51 4.57
N GLY A 156 13.60 10.48 5.16
CA GLY A 156 13.93 11.07 6.45
C GLY A 156 14.01 10.06 7.60
N LEU A 157 13.32 8.92 7.50
CA LEU A 157 13.38 7.83 8.48
C LEU A 157 14.73 7.10 8.46
N ILE A 158 15.44 7.08 7.32
CA ILE A 158 16.77 6.48 7.24
C ILE A 158 17.75 7.42 7.94
N LYS A 159 18.25 7.05 9.12
CA LYS A 159 19.10 7.91 9.95
C LYS A 159 20.48 8.18 9.34
N ASP A 160 21.05 7.18 8.68
CA ASP A 160 22.36 7.27 8.05
C ASP A 160 22.26 7.96 6.68
N LEU A 161 23.09 8.99 6.47
CA LEU A 161 23.00 9.81 5.25
C LEU A 161 23.45 9.04 4.00
N GLU A 162 24.53 8.26 4.10
CA GLU A 162 25.07 7.50 2.95
C GLU A 162 24.07 6.41 2.52
N ARG A 163 23.49 5.69 3.48
CA ARG A 163 22.41 4.73 3.22
C ARG A 163 21.18 5.40 2.66
N ARG A 164 20.80 6.57 3.18
CA ARG A 164 19.65 7.32 2.65
C ARG A 164 19.88 7.70 1.18
N GLU A 165 21.07 8.14 0.83
CA GLU A 165 21.41 8.51 -0.55
C GLU A 165 21.44 7.29 -1.48
N ALA A 166 21.95 6.15 -1.03
CA ALA A 166 22.03 4.92 -1.82
C ALA A 166 20.69 4.17 -1.93
N ALA A 167 19.99 4.00 -0.81
CA ALA A 167 18.83 3.10 -0.67
C ALA A 167 17.49 3.84 -0.63
N GLY A 168 17.48 5.15 -0.40
CA GLY A 168 16.26 5.95 -0.37
C GLY A 168 15.49 5.89 -1.68
N PHE A 169 14.17 6.09 -1.58
CA PHE A 169 13.26 6.19 -2.71
C PHE A 169 13.66 7.33 -3.64
N LYS A 170 13.60 7.10 -4.95
CA LYS A 170 13.88 8.08 -6.01
C LYS A 170 12.60 8.39 -6.77
N PHE A 171 12.31 9.65 -7.04
CA PHE A 171 11.10 10.03 -7.75
C PHE A 171 11.20 9.81 -9.28
N GLN A 172 11.32 8.55 -9.68
CA GLN A 172 11.41 8.12 -11.08
C GLN A 172 11.10 6.63 -11.20
N GLU A 173 10.92 6.14 -12.42
CA GLU A 173 10.92 4.69 -12.66
C GLU A 173 12.34 4.11 -12.40
N PRO A 174 12.44 2.88 -11.87
CA PRO A 174 11.36 1.93 -11.58
C PRO A 174 10.73 2.06 -10.18
N ASP A 175 11.19 2.98 -9.34
CA ASP A 175 10.73 3.08 -7.94
C ASP A 175 9.23 3.38 -7.85
N PHE A 176 8.74 4.28 -8.71
CA PHE A 176 7.34 4.68 -8.72
C PHE A 176 6.75 4.64 -10.13
N LYS A 177 5.59 4.00 -10.26
CA LYS A 177 4.76 4.02 -11.47
C LYS A 177 3.43 4.69 -11.19
N PHE A 178 3.10 5.73 -11.95
CA PHE A 178 1.80 6.37 -11.81
C PHE A 178 0.69 5.48 -12.38
N GLU A 179 -0.33 5.21 -11.58
CA GLU A 179 -1.43 4.33 -11.92
C GLU A 179 -2.76 4.89 -11.38
N ARG A 180 -3.86 4.32 -11.89
CA ARG A 180 -5.20 4.68 -11.47
C ARG A 180 -6.04 3.43 -11.26
N PHE A 181 -6.63 3.31 -10.08
CA PHE A 181 -7.45 2.16 -9.71
C PHE A 181 -8.86 2.60 -9.33
N PRO A 182 -9.89 1.76 -9.57
CA PRO A 182 -11.19 1.96 -8.95
C PRO A 182 -11.06 2.04 -7.42
N ASP A 183 -11.78 2.95 -6.76
CA ASP A 183 -11.63 3.15 -5.30
C ASP A 183 -11.93 1.87 -4.50
N TRP A 184 -12.86 1.04 -4.97
CA TRP A 184 -13.21 -0.24 -4.36
C TRP A 184 -12.10 -1.29 -4.42
N ALA A 185 -11.11 -1.14 -5.31
CA ALA A 185 -9.99 -2.07 -5.44
C ALA A 185 -8.85 -1.75 -4.46
N ILE A 186 -8.94 -0.64 -3.73
CA ILE A 186 -7.90 -0.13 -2.85
C ILE A 186 -8.30 -0.37 -1.40
N PHE A 187 -7.47 -1.11 -0.69
CA PHE A 187 -7.59 -1.34 0.73
C PHE A 187 -6.75 -0.28 1.47
N ARG A 188 -7.43 0.49 2.32
CA ARG A 188 -6.81 1.57 3.10
C ARG A 188 -6.23 0.97 4.39
N PRO A 189 -5.06 1.41 4.87
CA PRO A 189 -4.57 0.97 6.17
C PRO A 189 -5.47 1.56 7.27
N LEU A 190 -5.87 0.72 8.22
CA LEU A 190 -6.55 1.19 9.43
C LEU A 190 -5.53 1.80 10.37
N LEU A 191 -5.78 3.02 10.84
CA LEU A 191 -5.01 3.67 11.90
C LEU A 191 -5.50 3.20 13.27
N SER A 192 -4.58 3.02 14.22
CA SER A 192 -4.94 2.90 15.64
C SER A 192 -5.54 4.21 16.15
N ASP A 193 -6.29 4.16 17.25
CA ASP A 193 -6.90 5.35 17.87
C ASP A 193 -5.89 6.46 18.14
N LYS A 194 -4.68 6.10 18.57
CA LYS A 194 -3.59 7.05 18.81
C LYS A 194 -3.10 7.69 17.51
N GLU A 195 -2.90 6.90 16.45
CA GLU A 195 -2.46 7.39 15.15
C GLU A 195 -3.53 8.30 14.52
N LEU A 196 -4.80 7.89 14.58
CA LEU A 196 -5.94 8.67 14.12
C LEU A 196 -6.08 9.99 14.90
N SER A 197 -6.00 9.93 16.23
CA SER A 197 -6.06 11.12 17.09
C SER A 197 -4.94 12.11 16.75
N ASN A 198 -3.69 11.65 16.61
CA ASN A 198 -2.58 12.51 16.20
C ASN A 198 -2.85 13.21 14.86
N LEU A 199 -3.39 12.48 13.89
CA LEU A 199 -3.70 13.01 12.57
C LEU A 199 -4.83 14.07 12.63
N ILE A 200 -5.85 13.83 13.46
CA ILE A 200 -6.94 14.80 13.71
C ILE A 200 -6.40 16.08 14.34
N HIS A 201 -5.53 15.98 15.34
CA HIS A 201 -4.93 17.15 16.00
C HIS A 201 -4.00 17.94 15.07
N ALA A 202 -3.31 17.27 14.14
CA ALA A 202 -2.47 17.91 13.13
C ALA A 202 -3.28 18.65 12.04
N GLY A 203 -4.59 18.42 11.99
CA GLY A 203 -5.52 19.17 11.16
C GLY A 203 -5.72 18.63 9.73
N PRO A 204 -6.61 19.27 8.97
CA PRO A 204 -7.10 18.76 7.68
C PRO A 204 -6.02 18.58 6.60
N ASP A 205 -4.93 19.36 6.64
CA ASP A 205 -3.88 19.30 5.62
C ASP A 205 -3.11 17.98 5.67
N SER A 206 -2.87 17.45 6.87
CA SER A 206 -2.28 16.12 7.08
C SER A 206 -3.13 15.02 6.42
N MET A 207 -4.45 15.11 6.54
CA MET A 207 -5.37 14.15 5.91
C MET A 207 -5.40 14.27 4.38
N ARG A 208 -5.19 15.47 3.83
CA ARG A 208 -5.17 15.69 2.37
C ARG A 208 -4.00 14.99 1.69
N LEU A 209 -2.91 14.70 2.42
CA LEU A 209 -1.76 13.95 1.89
C LEU A 209 -2.16 12.52 1.48
N TRP A 210 -3.22 11.96 2.07
CA TRP A 210 -3.77 10.64 1.74
C TRP A 210 -4.59 10.60 0.43
N GLY A 211 -4.54 11.68 -0.35
CA GLY A 211 -5.16 11.75 -1.67
C GLY A 211 -6.68 11.92 -1.65
N ILE A 212 -7.30 12.16 -0.50
CA ILE A 212 -8.76 12.32 -0.33
C ILE A 212 -9.15 13.50 0.55
N SER A 213 -10.44 13.83 0.55
CA SER A 213 -10.97 14.83 1.45
C SER A 213 -10.94 14.33 2.91
N PRO A 214 -10.73 15.23 3.90
CA PRO A 214 -10.79 14.88 5.32
C PRO A 214 -12.08 14.16 5.73
N ARG A 215 -13.22 14.56 5.14
CA ARG A 215 -14.51 13.92 5.42
C ARG A 215 -14.55 12.46 4.96
N GLU A 216 -14.06 12.18 3.76
CA GLU A 216 -13.99 10.81 3.23
C GLU A 216 -12.93 9.97 3.93
N PHE A 217 -11.86 10.61 4.42
CA PHE A 217 -10.83 9.97 5.22
C PHE A 217 -11.39 9.47 6.56
N LEU A 218 -12.17 10.30 7.24
CA LEU A 218 -12.71 9.98 8.57
C LEU A 218 -13.94 9.06 8.55
N HIS A 219 -14.60 8.92 7.39
CA HIS A 219 -15.82 8.11 7.27
C HIS A 219 -15.70 6.68 7.84
N PRO A 220 -14.60 5.92 7.61
CA PRO A 220 -14.47 4.57 8.17
C PRO A 220 -14.27 4.51 9.69
N TYR A 221 -13.97 5.63 10.35
CA TYR A 221 -13.64 5.70 11.78
C TYR A 221 -14.74 6.35 12.63
N MET A 222 -15.81 6.83 11.99
CA MET A 222 -16.92 7.53 12.65
C MET A 222 -18.22 6.73 12.63
N SER A 223 -18.18 5.52 12.06
CA SER A 223 -19.31 4.59 11.95
C SER A 223 -19.44 3.72 13.19
#